data_AF-A0A139NDB9-F1
#
_entry.id   AF-A0A139NDB9-F1
#
_cell.length_a   1.000
_cell.length_b   1.000
_cell.length_c   1.000
_cell.angle_alpha   90.00
_cell.angle_beta   90.00
_cell.angle_gamma   90.00
#
_symmetry.space_group_name_H-M   'P 1'
#
loop_
_entity.id
_entity.type
_entity.pdbx_description
1 polymer ?
#
loop_
_entity_poly.entity_id
_entity_poly.type
_entity_poly.pdbx_seq_one_letter_code
_entity_poly.pdbx_strand_id
1 'polypeptide(L)'
;MIGADQEIYVIDFDRFDVGDPWEEFNRIVWSAQVSPAFSSGMIDGYFDDKVPDLFWKLLAIYILSNLVGALPWAIPYGEEEVSVMQNQAKEILEWYDDMNRLIPSWYMNKNNTE
;
A
#
# COMPACT_ATOMS: atom_id res chain seq x y z
N MET A 1 16.77 2.74 -3.71
CA MET A 1 17.61 3.50 -4.67
C MET A 1 18.29 2.53 -5.61
N ILE A 2 18.58 2.95 -6.85
CA ILE A 2 19.38 2.16 -7.78
C ILE A 2 20.76 2.84 -7.89
N GLY A 3 21.82 2.10 -7.56
CA GLY A 3 23.18 2.60 -7.64
C GLY A 3 23.67 2.71 -9.09
N ALA A 4 24.79 3.41 -9.30
CA ALA A 4 25.42 3.49 -10.63
C ALA A 4 25.92 2.12 -11.15
N ASP A 5 26.08 1.17 -10.23
CA ASP A 5 26.38 -0.25 -10.46
C ASP A 5 25.13 -1.08 -10.82
N GLN A 6 23.95 -0.47 -10.87
CA GLN A 6 22.64 -1.12 -11.11
C GLN A 6 22.17 -2.02 -9.96
N GLU A 7 22.79 -1.93 -8.79
CA GLU A 7 22.36 -2.65 -7.59
C GLU A 7 21.27 -1.87 -6.84
N ILE A 8 20.44 -2.61 -6.10
CA ILE A 8 19.37 -2.03 -5.28
C ILE A 8 19.89 -1.78 -3.86
N TYR A 9 19.72 -0.54 -3.40
CA TYR A 9 20.08 -0.11 -2.05
C TYR A 9 18.84 0.36 -1.31
N VAL A 10 18.66 -0.15 -0.10
CA VAL A 10 17.64 0.30 0.87
C VAL A 10 18.33 1.18 1.90
N ILE A 11 17.77 2.36 2.19
CA ILE A 11 18.28 3.35 3.14
C ILE A 11 17.12 3.90 3.96
N ASP A 12 17.41 4.83 4.88
CA ASP A 12 16.42 5.53 5.72
C ASP A 12 15.70 4.62 6.73
N PHE A 13 16.50 3.98 7.60
CA PHE A 13 16.04 3.08 8.66
C PHE A 13 15.74 3.82 9.98
N ASP A 14 15.48 5.12 9.99
CA ASP A 14 15.28 5.89 11.25
C ASP A 14 13.95 5.58 11.97
N ARG A 15 13.02 4.93 11.26
CA ARG A 15 11.66 4.58 11.70
C ARG A 15 11.36 3.07 11.61
N PHE A 16 12.39 2.23 11.60
CA PHE A 16 12.19 0.78 11.53
C PHE A 16 11.47 0.24 12.78
N ASP A 17 10.71 -0.82 12.60
CA ASP A 17 10.14 -1.62 13.68
C ASP A 17 10.30 -3.12 13.37
N VAL A 18 9.88 -3.98 14.29
CA VAL A 18 9.91 -5.44 14.15
C VAL A 18 8.48 -5.96 14.11
N GLY A 19 8.12 -6.65 13.03
CA GLY A 19 6.76 -7.12 12.82
C GLY A 19 6.63 -8.17 11.72
N ASP A 20 5.39 -8.33 11.25
CA ASP A 20 5.11 -9.14 10.06
C ASP A 20 5.76 -8.47 8.83
N PRO A 21 6.59 -9.17 8.05
CA PRO A 21 7.23 -8.57 6.87
C PRO A 21 6.24 -8.05 5.82
N TRP A 22 4.99 -8.53 5.81
CA TRP A 22 3.97 -8.05 4.88
C TRP A 22 3.39 -6.69 5.27
N GLU A 23 3.63 -6.22 6.50
CA GLU A 23 3.18 -4.91 6.97
C GLU A 23 3.82 -3.76 6.17
N GLU A 24 5.01 -3.95 5.62
CA GLU A 24 5.70 -2.95 4.78
C GLU A 24 4.83 -2.48 3.61
N PHE A 25 3.93 -3.35 3.11
CA PHE A 25 3.00 -2.99 2.04
C PHE A 25 1.90 -2.02 2.49
N ASN A 26 1.79 -1.64 3.76
CA ASN A 26 0.78 -0.69 4.23
C ASN A 26 0.88 0.68 3.54
N ARG A 27 2.06 1.07 3.03
CA ARG A 27 2.30 2.31 2.27
C ARG A 27 2.10 2.15 0.77
N ILE A 28 1.74 0.96 0.27
CA ILE A 28 1.54 0.73 -1.16
C ILE A 28 0.46 1.64 -1.76
N VAL A 29 -0.46 2.13 -0.94
CA VAL A 29 -1.54 3.06 -1.34
C VAL A 29 -1.00 4.25 -2.13
N TRP A 30 0.13 4.83 -1.72
CA TRP A 30 0.76 5.96 -2.43
C TRP A 30 1.21 5.59 -3.84
N SER A 31 1.80 4.40 -3.98
CA SER A 31 2.20 3.89 -5.29
C SER A 31 0.98 3.53 -6.13
N ALA A 32 -0.08 2.99 -5.52
CA ALA A 32 -1.29 2.57 -6.21
C ALA A 32 -2.09 3.77 -6.76
N GLN A 33 -2.09 4.91 -6.04
CA GLN A 33 -2.67 6.17 -6.52
C GLN A 33 -2.01 6.65 -7.82
N VAL A 34 -0.69 6.48 -7.93
CA VAL A 34 0.09 6.93 -9.09
C VAL A 34 0.11 5.89 -10.22
N SER A 35 0.30 4.63 -9.88
CA SER A 35 0.43 3.52 -10.83
C SER A 35 -0.04 2.19 -10.22
N PRO A 36 -1.29 1.80 -10.51
CA PRO A 36 -1.81 0.48 -10.18
C PRO A 36 -0.97 -0.67 -10.74
N ALA A 37 -0.46 -0.52 -11.98
CA ALA A 37 0.36 -1.52 -12.65
C ALA A 37 1.70 -1.75 -11.94
N PHE A 38 2.39 -0.67 -11.54
CA PHE A 38 3.64 -0.76 -10.79
C PHE A 38 3.42 -1.42 -9.42
N SER A 39 2.36 -1.00 -8.71
CA SER A 39 2.02 -1.54 -7.39
C SER A 39 1.64 -3.02 -7.46
N SER A 40 0.90 -3.42 -8.49
CA SER A 40 0.58 -4.83 -8.74
C SER A 40 1.86 -5.63 -9.02
N GLY A 41 2.75 -5.11 -9.86
CA GLY A 41 4.05 -5.73 -10.15
C GLY A 41 4.95 -5.89 -8.93
N MET A 42 4.91 -4.95 -7.97
CA MET A 42 5.63 -5.08 -6.70
C MET A 42 5.13 -6.27 -5.87
N ILE A 43 3.80 -6.41 -5.73
CA ILE A 43 3.20 -7.54 -5.01
C ILE A 43 3.51 -8.85 -5.73
N ASP A 44 3.28 -8.90 -7.04
CA ASP A 44 3.52 -10.09 -7.86
C ASP A 44 4.98 -10.53 -7.76
N GLY A 45 5.93 -9.60 -7.91
CA GLY A 45 7.36 -9.88 -7.82
C GLY A 45 7.81 -10.33 -6.44
N TYR A 46 7.21 -9.82 -5.36
CA TYR A 46 7.52 -10.26 -4.00
C TYR A 46 7.11 -11.71 -3.74
N PHE A 47 6.01 -12.16 -4.34
CA PHE A 47 5.46 -13.51 -4.15
C PHE A 47 5.75 -14.48 -5.29
N ASP A 48 6.62 -14.15 -6.24
CA ASP A 48 6.87 -14.94 -7.46
C ASP A 48 5.55 -15.33 -8.17
N ASP A 49 4.66 -14.35 -8.36
CA ASP A 49 3.31 -14.48 -8.94
C ASP A 49 2.35 -15.42 -8.16
N LYS A 50 2.70 -15.80 -6.93
CA LYS A 50 1.90 -16.72 -6.07
C LYS A 50 1.42 -16.04 -4.80
N VAL A 51 0.68 -14.95 -4.94
CA VAL A 51 0.18 -14.15 -3.82
C VAL A 51 -0.79 -14.98 -2.95
N PRO A 52 -0.50 -15.21 -1.65
CA PRO A 52 -1.39 -15.98 -0.79
C PRO A 52 -2.68 -15.23 -0.43
N ASP A 53 -3.80 -15.95 -0.30
CA ASP A 53 -5.07 -15.35 0.16
C ASP A 53 -4.97 -14.64 1.52
N LEU A 54 -4.07 -15.11 2.39
CA LEU A 54 -3.82 -14.51 3.69
C LEU A 54 -3.20 -13.11 3.56
N PHE A 55 -2.34 -12.89 2.55
CA PHE A 55 -1.73 -11.58 2.31
C PHE A 55 -2.79 -10.52 2.07
N TRP A 56 -3.81 -10.79 1.24
CA TRP A 56 -4.88 -9.84 0.96
C TRP A 56 -5.67 -9.44 2.21
N LYS A 57 -5.95 -10.41 3.09
CA LYS A 57 -6.61 -10.15 4.37
C LYS A 57 -5.77 -9.25 5.27
N LEU A 58 -4.47 -9.53 5.35
CA LEU A 58 -3.54 -8.76 6.19
C LEU A 58 -3.28 -7.37 5.62
N LEU A 59 -3.11 -7.23 4.30
CA LEU A 59 -2.92 -5.95 3.62
C LEU A 59 -4.09 -5.00 3.89
N ALA A 60 -5.33 -5.48 3.81
CA ALA A 60 -6.51 -4.69 4.14
C ALA A 60 -6.47 -4.18 5.59
N ILE A 61 -6.09 -5.04 6.55
CA ILE A 61 -5.95 -4.65 7.97
C ILE A 61 -4.85 -3.61 8.15
N TYR A 62 -3.67 -3.82 7.54
CA TYR A 62 -2.55 -2.91 7.70
C TYR A 62 -2.84 -1.52 7.10
N ILE A 63 -3.46 -1.47 5.92
CA ILE A 63 -3.87 -0.21 5.29
C ILE A 63 -4.92 0.51 6.14
N LEU A 64 -5.94 -0.19 6.63
CA LEU A 64 -6.96 0.41 7.49
C LEU A 64 -6.37 0.91 8.83
N SER A 65 -5.49 0.13 9.45
CA SER A 65 -4.79 0.53 10.67
C SER A 65 -3.98 1.80 10.44
N ASN A 66 -3.28 1.89 9.31
CA ASN A 66 -2.54 3.08 8.96
C ASN A 66 -3.47 4.29 8.74
N LEU A 67 -4.60 4.08 8.06
CA LEU A 67 -5.56 5.13 7.75
C LEU A 67 -6.12 5.79 9.02
N VAL A 68 -6.45 4.98 10.03
CA VAL A 68 -6.94 5.49 11.33
C VAL A 68 -5.88 6.36 12.02
N GLY A 69 -4.61 5.99 11.94
CA GLY A 69 -3.50 6.75 12.52
C GLY A 69 -3.09 8.00 11.71
N ALA A 70 -3.36 8.02 10.41
CA ALA A 70 -2.91 9.06 9.50
C ALA A 70 -3.59 10.42 9.75
N LEU A 71 -4.89 10.43 10.06
CA LEU A 71 -5.63 11.67 10.31
C LEU A 71 -5.13 12.42 11.55
N PRO A 72 -5.03 11.82 12.75
CA PRO A 72 -4.43 12.48 13.91
C PRO A 72 -2.98 12.93 13.66
N TRP A 73 -2.21 12.16 12.89
CA TRP A 73 -0.85 12.52 12.51
C TRP A 73 -0.79 13.78 11.65
N ALA A 74 -1.77 14.02 10.76
CA ALA A 74 -1.79 15.17 9.88
C ALA A 74 -2.20 16.49 10.58
N ILE A 75 -2.95 16.43 11.69
CA ILE A 75 -3.48 17.63 12.38
C ILE A 75 -2.39 18.67 12.71
N PRO A 76 -1.23 18.31 13.29
CA PRO A 76 -0.19 19.29 13.61
C PRO A 76 0.48 19.93 12.39
N TYR A 77 0.34 19.33 11.19
CA TYR A 77 0.96 19.80 9.94
C TYR A 77 0.03 20.71 9.13
N GLY A 78 -1.26 20.81 9.49
CA GLY A 78 -2.20 21.77 8.93
C GLY A 78 -3.27 21.18 8.01
N GLU A 79 -4.16 22.03 7.52
CA GLU A 79 -5.36 21.63 6.78
C GLU A 79 -5.07 20.95 5.43
N GLU A 80 -3.95 21.29 4.80
CA GLU A 80 -3.53 20.66 3.54
C GLU A 80 -3.26 19.17 3.74
N GLU A 81 -2.42 18.81 4.72
CA GLU A 81 -2.12 17.41 5.05
C GLU A 81 -3.37 16.65 5.52
N VAL A 82 -4.23 17.30 6.29
CA VAL A 82 -5.52 16.71 6.70
C VAL A 82 -6.37 16.37 5.46
N SER A 83 -6.42 17.27 4.49
CA SER A 83 -7.17 17.06 3.24
C SER A 83 -6.58 15.92 2.41
N VAL A 84 -5.25 15.80 2.37
CA VAL A 84 -4.56 14.66 1.71
C VAL A 84 -4.99 13.35 2.37
N MET A 85 -4.94 13.26 3.70
CA MET A 85 -5.34 12.04 4.42
C MET A 85 -6.83 11.71 4.24
N GLN A 86 -7.70 12.71 4.19
CA GLN A 86 -9.14 12.51 3.91
C GLN A 86 -9.40 11.99 2.50
N ASN A 87 -8.71 12.53 1.49
CA ASN A 87 -8.83 12.06 0.11
C ASN A 87 -8.33 10.63 -0.04
N GLN A 88 -7.18 10.30 0.57
CA GLN A 88 -6.66 8.94 0.58
C GLN A 88 -7.62 7.98 1.31
N ALA A 89 -8.25 8.40 2.41
CA ALA A 89 -9.29 7.62 3.10
C ALA A 89 -10.42 7.22 2.16
N LYS A 90 -10.93 8.20 1.42
CA LYS A 90 -12.03 8.02 0.48
C LYS A 90 -11.64 7.05 -0.63
N GLU A 91 -10.48 7.22 -1.25
CA GLU A 91 -10.01 6.35 -2.32
C GLU A 91 -9.79 4.91 -1.85
N ILE A 92 -9.21 4.72 -0.65
CA ILE A 92 -9.05 3.40 -0.04
C ILE A 92 -10.41 2.72 0.14
N LEU A 93 -11.41 3.41 0.69
CA LEU A 93 -12.75 2.86 0.85
C LEU A 93 -13.39 2.50 -0.49
N GLU A 94 -13.23 3.32 -1.52
CA GLU A 94 -13.69 3.03 -2.89
C GLU A 94 -13.00 1.79 -3.48
N TRP A 95 -11.69 1.63 -3.28
CA TRP A 95 -10.94 0.48 -3.78
C TRP A 95 -11.36 -0.84 -3.13
N TYR A 96 -11.69 -0.79 -1.85
CA TYR A 96 -12.15 -1.93 -1.07
C TYR A 96 -13.68 -2.08 -1.07
N ASP A 97 -14.41 -1.25 -1.82
CA ASP A 97 -15.87 -1.29 -1.94
C ASP A 97 -16.54 -1.28 -0.55
N ASP A 98 -16.21 -0.26 0.26
CA ASP A 98 -16.59 -0.14 1.66
C ASP A 98 -16.28 -1.41 2.48
N MET A 99 -15.11 -2.01 2.21
CA MET A 99 -14.61 -3.25 2.81
C MET A 99 -15.41 -4.52 2.47
N ASN A 100 -16.24 -4.50 1.41
CA ASN A 100 -16.95 -5.69 0.93
C ASN A 100 -16.08 -6.60 0.05
N ARG A 101 -14.86 -6.19 -0.31
CA ARG A 101 -13.84 -7.04 -0.95
C ARG A 101 -12.51 -6.96 -0.22
N LEU A 102 -11.70 -8.01 -0.37
CA LEU A 102 -10.37 -8.12 0.25
C LEU A 102 -9.23 -7.80 -0.71
N ILE A 103 -9.48 -7.92 -2.02
CA ILE A 103 -8.52 -7.55 -3.05
C ILE A 103 -8.95 -6.17 -3.56
N PRO A 104 -8.09 -5.14 -3.46
CA PRO A 104 -8.46 -3.79 -3.87
C PRO A 104 -8.62 -3.72 -5.40
N SER A 105 -9.55 -2.89 -5.87
CA SER A 105 -9.92 -2.80 -7.29
C SER A 105 -8.80 -2.33 -8.22
N TRP A 106 -7.76 -1.69 -7.69
CA TRP A 106 -6.59 -1.29 -8.46
C TRP A 106 -5.64 -2.46 -8.78
N TYR A 107 -5.72 -3.58 -8.06
CA TYR A 107 -4.82 -4.70 -8.29
C TYR A 107 -5.13 -5.37 -9.64
N MET A 108 -4.15 -5.35 -10.54
CA MET A 108 -4.26 -5.88 -11.90
C MET A 108 -3.79 -7.33 -11.94
N ASN A 109 -4.70 -8.26 -11.72
CA ASN A 109 -4.39 -9.68 -11.88
C ASN A 109 -4.19 -10.02 -13.38
N LYS A 110 -3.05 -10.64 -13.71
CA LYS A 110 -2.71 -11.13 -15.06
C LYS A 110 -3.73 -12.15 -15.61
N ASN A 111 -4.54 -12.77 -14.76
CA ASN A 111 -5.56 -13.75 -15.15
C ASN A 111 -6.90 -13.12 -15.62
N ASN A 112 -7.03 -11.79 -15.63
CA ASN A 112 -8.22 -11.08 -16.12
C ASN A 112 -8.11 -10.63 -17.59
N THR A 113 -7.06 -11.05 -18.30
CA THR A 113 -6.96 -10.94 -19.77
C THR A 113 -7.12 -12.32 -20.40
N GLU A 114 -8.36 -12.82 -20.40
CA GLU A 114 -8.86 -13.79 -21.38
C GLU A 114 -10.12 -13.22 -22.06
#